data_AF-A0A4R5UAE9-F1
#
_entry.id   AF-A0A4R5UAE9-F1
#
_cell.length_a   1.000
_cell.length_b   1.000
_cell.length_c   1.000
_cell.angle_alpha   90.00
_cell.angle_beta   90.00
_cell.angle_gamma   90.00
#
_symmetry.space_group_name_H-M   'P 1'
#
loop_
_entity.id
_entity.type
_entity.pdbx_description
1 polymer ?
#
loop_
_entity_poly.entity_id
_entity_poly.type
_entity_poly.pdbx_seq_one_letter_code
_entity_poly.pdbx_strand_id
1 'polypeptide(L)'
;MTTTTKQTTSETDDPTWIEWATGMISALLVIVMIGWVAWQSLTEEEQQPNFTVAVTEKGAVDGGYRVTFEVNNTATKTASAVVVRGEILDGSNPIESADVTFDYVAVRSKSSGAIIFSQDPGDRALRIRAIGYTDP
;
A
#
# COMPACT_ATOMS: atom_id res chain seq x y z
N MET A 1 35.47 -0.33 67.72
CA MET A 1 34.55 -1.49 67.60
C MET A 1 33.25 -0.97 67.02
N THR A 2 32.85 -1.57 65.92
CA THR A 2 31.79 -1.21 64.97
C THR A 2 30.51 -1.96 65.31
N THR A 3 29.35 -1.32 65.15
CA THR A 3 28.15 -2.04 64.66
C THR A 3 27.24 -1.10 63.88
N THR A 4 27.33 -1.18 62.56
CA THR A 4 26.37 -0.59 61.60
C THR A 4 25.23 -1.58 61.44
N THR A 5 24.04 -1.27 61.97
CA THR A 5 22.84 -2.08 61.75
C THR A 5 22.24 -1.70 60.39
N LYS A 6 22.44 -2.55 59.40
CA LYS A 6 21.84 -2.44 58.07
C LYS A 6 20.38 -2.92 58.18
N GLN A 7 19.42 -1.98 58.24
CA GLN A 7 18.01 -2.33 58.08
C GLN A 7 17.73 -2.52 56.59
N THR A 8 17.68 -3.78 56.17
CA THR A 8 17.08 -4.15 54.89
C THR A 8 15.58 -4.23 55.12
N THR A 9 14.85 -3.16 54.79
CA THR A 9 13.40 -3.23 54.65
C THR A 9 13.12 -4.00 53.37
N SER A 10 13.00 -5.32 53.49
CA SER A 10 12.24 -6.11 52.52
C SER A 10 10.80 -6.08 53.00
N GLU A 11 10.06 -5.06 52.56
CA GLU A 11 8.61 -5.06 52.63
C GLU A 11 8.16 -6.14 51.65
N THR A 12 7.87 -7.33 52.17
CA THR A 12 7.10 -8.34 51.44
C THR A 12 5.66 -7.83 51.45
N ASP A 13 5.36 -6.91 50.54
CA ASP A 13 3.99 -6.48 50.25
C ASP A 13 3.31 -7.68 49.58
N ASP A 14 2.48 -8.39 50.34
CA ASP A 14 1.65 -9.46 49.78
C ASP A 14 0.80 -8.84 48.67
N PRO A 15 0.86 -9.34 47.43
CA PRO A 15 0.20 -8.70 46.31
C PRO A 15 -1.28 -8.58 46.61
N THR A 16 -1.75 -7.33 46.74
CA THR A 16 -3.14 -7.04 47.08
C THR A 16 -4.06 -7.65 46.01
N TRP A 17 -5.25 -8.11 46.39
CA TRP A 17 -6.20 -8.75 45.45
C TRP A 17 -6.51 -7.90 44.20
N ILE A 18 -6.37 -6.57 44.33
CA ILE A 18 -6.54 -5.60 43.26
C ILE A 18 -5.40 -5.71 42.22
N GLU A 19 -4.17 -5.99 42.64
CA GLU A 19 -3.02 -6.18 41.76
C GLU A 19 -3.23 -7.41 40.86
N TRP A 20 -3.70 -8.52 41.45
CA TRP A 20 -4.07 -9.72 40.70
C TRP A 20 -5.27 -9.48 39.78
N ALA A 21 -6.28 -8.74 40.23
CA ALA A 21 -7.44 -8.40 39.41
C ALA A 21 -7.03 -7.55 38.20
N THR A 22 -6.22 -6.51 38.40
CA THR A 22 -5.67 -5.68 37.32
C THR A 22 -4.81 -6.51 36.38
N GLY A 23 -3.93 -7.37 36.90
CA GLY A 23 -3.10 -8.26 36.10
C GLY A 23 -3.92 -9.20 35.20
N MET A 24 -4.97 -9.82 35.74
CA MET A 24 -5.86 -10.68 34.95
C MET A 24 -6.63 -9.91 33.88
N ILE A 25 -7.12 -8.71 34.19
CA ILE A 25 -7.82 -7.86 33.22
C ILE A 25 -6.86 -7.45 32.10
N SER A 26 -5.65 -7.02 32.43
CA SER A 26 -4.63 -6.68 31.44
C SER A 26 -4.25 -7.88 30.58
N ALA A 27 -4.05 -9.06 31.17
CA ALA A 27 -3.75 -10.29 30.44
C ALA A 27 -4.89 -10.67 29.48
N LEU A 28 -6.15 -10.59 29.93
CA LEU A 28 -7.32 -10.84 29.10
C LEU A 28 -7.38 -9.86 27.91
N LEU A 29 -7.13 -8.57 28.13
CA LEU A 29 -7.12 -7.58 27.05
C LEU A 29 -6.05 -7.89 26.00
N VAL A 30 -4.86 -8.29 26.43
CA VAL A 30 -3.77 -8.70 25.53
C VAL A 30 -4.16 -9.95 24.73
N ILE A 31 -4.75 -10.96 25.37
CA ILE A 31 -5.22 -12.18 24.69
C ILE A 31 -6.29 -11.85 23.65
N VAL A 32 -7.26 -10.99 24.00
CA VAL A 32 -8.31 -10.55 23.06
C VAL A 32 -7.70 -9.81 21.86
N MET A 33 -6.73 -8.92 22.09
CA MET A 33 -6.06 -8.20 21.00
C MET A 33 -5.27 -9.15 20.08
N ILE A 34 -4.53 -10.11 20.64
CA ILE A 34 -3.80 -11.13 19.88
C ILE A 34 -4.78 -11.98 19.07
N GLY A 35 -5.86 -12.45 19.69
CA GLY A 35 -6.90 -13.25 19.02
C GLY A 35 -7.57 -12.51 17.88
N TRP A 36 -7.84 -11.21 18.07
CA TRP A 36 -8.40 -10.34 17.03
C TRP A 36 -7.46 -10.20 15.83
N VAL A 37 -6.17 -9.90 16.07
CA VAL A 37 -5.17 -9.78 14.99
C VAL A 37 -4.96 -11.12 14.27
N ALA A 38 -4.91 -12.23 15.01
CA ALA A 38 -4.78 -13.56 14.43
C ALA A 38 -5.99 -13.90 13.55
N TRP A 39 -7.21 -13.58 14.00
CA TRP A 39 -8.43 -13.75 13.20
C TRP A 39 -8.37 -12.95 11.91
N GLN A 40 -8.01 -11.66 11.99
CA GLN A 40 -7.90 -10.81 10.80
C GLN A 40 -6.86 -11.37 9.82
N SER A 41 -5.69 -11.78 10.32
CA SER A 41 -4.62 -12.34 9.49
C SER A 41 -5.00 -13.64 8.80
N LEU A 42 -5.88 -14.46 9.39
CA LEU A 42 -6.33 -15.73 8.81
C LEU A 42 -7.54 -15.56 7.87
N THR A 43 -8.29 -14.47 8.01
CA THR A 43 -9.56 -14.26 7.27
C THR A 43 -9.41 -13.26 6.12
N GLU A 44 -8.33 -12.48 6.05
CA GLU A 44 -8.06 -11.61 4.90
C GLU A 44 -7.75 -12.45 3.65
N GLU A 45 -8.67 -12.43 2.68
CA GLU A 45 -8.45 -13.05 1.37
C GLU A 45 -7.39 -12.27 0.57
N GLU A 46 -6.39 -12.99 0.05
CA GLU A 46 -5.41 -12.45 -0.89
C GLU A 46 -6.10 -12.12 -2.23
N GLN A 47 -6.34 -10.84 -2.45
CA GLN A 47 -6.89 -10.33 -3.70
C GLN A 47 -5.73 -10.12 -4.69
N GLN A 48 -5.87 -10.66 -5.89
CA GLN A 48 -4.92 -10.41 -6.97
C GLN A 48 -4.84 -8.91 -7.30
N PRO A 49 -3.67 -8.41 -7.75
CA PRO A 49 -3.50 -7.01 -8.12
C PRO A 49 -4.61 -6.49 -9.02
N ASN A 50 -5.22 -5.37 -8.62
CA ASN A 50 -6.30 -4.72 -9.33
C ASN A 50 -5.96 -3.25 -9.52
N PHE A 51 -5.81 -2.83 -10.78
CA PHE A 51 -5.33 -1.49 -11.13
C PHE A 51 -6.44 -0.62 -11.70
N THR A 52 -6.56 0.59 -11.15
CA THR A 52 -7.28 1.69 -11.78
C THR A 52 -6.27 2.74 -12.23
N VAL A 53 -6.44 3.29 -13.44
CA VAL A 53 -5.55 4.34 -13.96
C VAL A 53 -6.34 5.62 -14.19
N ALA A 54 -5.80 6.76 -13.73
CA ALA A 54 -6.41 8.07 -13.90
C ALA A 54 -5.40 9.06 -14.49
N VAL A 55 -5.78 9.73 -15.58
CA VAL A 55 -4.98 10.82 -16.15
C VAL A 55 -5.07 12.04 -15.25
N THR A 56 -3.91 12.60 -14.89
CA THR A 56 -3.83 13.78 -14.01
C THR A 56 -3.45 15.05 -14.76
N GLU A 57 -2.64 14.95 -15.80
CA GLU A 57 -2.16 16.10 -16.56
C GLU A 57 -1.87 15.73 -18.02
N LYS A 58 -2.09 16.69 -18.93
CA LYS A 58 -1.63 16.65 -20.32
C LYS A 58 -0.90 17.94 -20.63
N GLY A 59 0.22 17.86 -21.33
CA GLY A 59 0.93 19.06 -21.78
C GLY A 59 2.00 18.78 -22.81
N ALA A 60 2.33 19.80 -23.61
CA ALA A 60 3.46 19.73 -24.53
C ALA A 60 4.78 19.73 -23.75
N VAL A 61 5.76 18.98 -24.25
CA VAL A 61 7.13 18.94 -23.76
C VAL A 61 8.10 19.01 -24.94
N ASP A 62 9.37 19.24 -24.67
CA ASP A 62 10.38 19.10 -25.72
C ASP A 62 10.40 17.65 -26.24
N GLY A 63 10.16 17.48 -27.53
CA GLY A 63 10.07 16.17 -28.18
C GLY A 63 8.70 15.48 -28.19
N GLY A 64 7.61 16.11 -27.71
CA GLY A 64 6.27 15.52 -27.85
C GLY A 64 5.23 16.04 -26.86
N TYR A 65 4.32 15.15 -26.46
CA TYR A 65 3.19 15.45 -25.59
C TYR A 65 3.16 14.48 -24.41
N ARG A 66 3.36 15.02 -23.22
CA ARG A 66 3.37 14.25 -21.97
C ARG A 66 1.96 14.11 -21.43
N VAL A 67 1.58 12.87 -21.12
CA VAL A 67 0.36 12.54 -20.40
C VAL A 67 0.75 11.87 -19.09
N THR A 68 0.54 12.57 -17.99
CA THR A 68 0.80 12.07 -16.62
C THR A 68 -0.43 11.36 -16.10
N PHE A 69 -0.23 10.28 -15.37
CA PHE A 69 -1.31 9.49 -14.77
C PHE A 69 -0.89 8.88 -13.43
N GLU A 70 -1.89 8.46 -12.67
CA GLU A 70 -1.74 7.65 -11.45
C GLU A 70 -2.28 6.24 -11.70
N VAL A 71 -1.50 5.23 -11.29
CA VAL A 71 -1.93 3.83 -11.16
C VAL A 71 -2.23 3.57 -9.70
N ASN A 72 -3.45 3.13 -9.40
CA ASN A 72 -3.89 2.77 -8.06
C ASN A 72 -4.06 1.24 -7.96
N ASN A 73 -3.31 0.60 -7.07
CA ASN A 73 -3.50 -0.81 -6.74
C ASN A 73 -4.42 -0.93 -5.52
N THR A 74 -5.66 -1.38 -5.73
CA THR A 74 -6.66 -1.51 -4.65
C THR A 74 -6.61 -2.86 -3.94
N ALA A 75 -5.81 -3.80 -4.45
CA ALA A 75 -5.73 -5.16 -3.92
C ALA A 75 -4.84 -5.25 -2.67
N THR A 76 -4.79 -6.44 -2.09
CA THR A 76 -3.95 -6.78 -0.91
C THR A 76 -2.55 -7.30 -1.29
N LYS A 77 -2.24 -7.43 -2.58
CA LYS A 77 -0.94 -7.91 -3.09
C LYS A 77 -0.19 -6.83 -3.89
N THR A 78 1.12 -6.72 -3.65
CA THR A 78 2.04 -5.94 -4.49
C THR A 78 2.20 -6.59 -5.85
N ALA A 79 2.38 -5.79 -6.90
CA ALA A 79 2.71 -6.27 -8.23
C ALA A 79 4.05 -5.71 -8.70
N SER A 80 4.77 -6.50 -9.48
CA SER A 80 6.06 -6.15 -10.07
C SER A 80 5.98 -6.04 -11.58
N ALA A 81 6.87 -5.23 -12.17
CA ALA A 81 6.95 -5.00 -13.62
C ALA A 81 5.57 -4.69 -14.24
N VAL A 82 4.81 -3.78 -13.62
CA VAL A 82 3.47 -3.41 -14.08
C VAL A 82 3.59 -2.61 -15.38
N VAL A 83 3.12 -3.19 -16.47
CA VAL A 83 3.13 -2.55 -17.80
C VAL A 83 1.83 -1.79 -17.99
N VAL A 84 1.94 -0.48 -18.19
CA VAL A 84 0.83 0.40 -18.52
C VAL A 84 0.95 0.85 -19.96
N ARG A 85 -0.11 0.61 -20.73
CA ARG A 85 -0.23 1.05 -22.12
C ARG A 85 -1.14 2.25 -22.21
N GLY A 86 -0.66 3.30 -22.85
CA GLY A 86 -1.44 4.45 -23.27
C GLY A 86 -1.65 4.42 -24.78
N GLU A 87 -2.88 4.66 -25.22
CA GLU A 87 -3.26 4.70 -26.63
C GLU A 87 -4.02 6.00 -26.91
N ILE A 88 -3.59 6.73 -27.95
CA ILE A 88 -4.41 7.78 -28.58
C ILE A 88 -5.31 7.09 -29.59
N LEU A 89 -6.62 7.29 -29.47
CA LEU A 89 -7.61 6.66 -30.33
C LEU A 89 -8.17 7.66 -31.35
N ASP A 90 -8.36 7.18 -32.58
CA ASP A 90 -9.26 7.79 -33.55
C ASP A 90 -10.49 6.87 -33.69
N GLY A 91 -11.61 7.29 -33.10
CA GLY A 91 -12.75 6.43 -32.84
C GLY A 91 -12.38 5.24 -31.95
N SER A 92 -12.30 4.05 -32.53
CA SER A 92 -11.93 2.80 -31.84
C SER A 92 -10.54 2.29 -32.20
N ASN A 93 -9.87 2.93 -33.16
CA ASN A 93 -8.57 2.47 -33.65
C ASN A 93 -7.43 3.24 -32.95
N PRO A 94 -6.45 2.57 -32.33
CA PRO A 94 -5.28 3.24 -31.80
C PRO A 94 -4.41 3.78 -32.95
N ILE A 95 -4.19 5.10 -32.96
CA ILE A 95 -3.32 5.78 -33.94
C ILE A 95 -1.89 5.95 -33.41
N GLU A 96 -1.74 5.92 -32.09
CA GLU A 96 -0.44 5.87 -31.43
C GLU A 96 -0.57 5.07 -30.12
N SER A 97 0.43 4.26 -29.81
CA SER A 97 0.51 3.52 -28.55
C SER A 97 1.91 3.60 -27.98
N ALA A 98 2.01 3.79 -26.67
CA ALA A 98 3.27 3.71 -25.95
C ALA A 98 3.06 3.03 -24.59
N ASP A 99 4.12 2.38 -24.13
CA ASP A 99 4.11 1.60 -22.88
C ASP A 99 5.12 2.20 -21.90
N VAL A 100 4.79 2.12 -20.62
CA VAL A 100 5.71 2.39 -19.53
C VAL A 100 5.59 1.28 -18.49
N THR A 101 6.71 0.93 -17.87
CA THR A 101 6.77 -0.10 -16.85
C THR A 101 7.07 0.53 -15.51
N PHE A 102 6.28 0.16 -14.50
CA PHE A 102 6.57 0.44 -13.10
C PHE A 102 7.24 -0.79 -12.51
N ASP A 103 8.38 -0.60 -11.86
CA ASP A 103 9.10 -1.69 -11.21
C ASP A 103 8.23 -2.39 -10.17
N TYR A 104 7.47 -1.60 -9.41
CA TYR A 104 6.53 -2.08 -8.42
C TYR A 104 5.34 -1.13 -8.25
N VAL A 105 4.17 -1.70 -7.94
CA VAL A 105 3.00 -0.96 -7.44
C VAL A 105 2.52 -1.63 -6.16
N ALA A 106 2.82 -0.99 -5.03
CA ALA A 106 2.59 -1.53 -3.71
C ALA A 106 1.09 -1.72 -3.38
N VAL A 107 0.83 -2.59 -2.40
CA VAL A 107 -0.50 -2.82 -1.82
C VAL A 107 -1.18 -1.50 -1.41
N ARG A 108 -2.45 -1.34 -1.79
CA ARG A 108 -3.29 -0.18 -1.42
C ARG A 108 -2.62 1.18 -1.66
N SER A 109 -1.85 1.29 -2.74
CA SER A 109 -1.01 2.45 -3.02
C SER A 109 -1.21 2.99 -4.43
N LYS A 110 -0.80 4.25 -4.60
CA LYS A 110 -0.77 4.96 -5.87
C LYS A 110 0.66 5.15 -6.34
N SER A 111 0.89 4.96 -7.64
CA SER A 111 2.16 5.24 -8.31
C SER A 111 1.92 6.17 -9.48
N SER A 112 2.73 7.23 -9.60
CA SER A 112 2.62 8.21 -10.69
C SER A 112 3.63 7.93 -11.78
N GLY A 113 3.20 8.05 -13.04
CA GLY A 113 4.07 7.94 -14.20
C GLY A 113 3.54 8.77 -15.36
N ALA A 114 4.26 8.75 -16.46
CA ALA A 114 3.87 9.47 -17.66
C ALA A 114 4.24 8.69 -18.93
N ILE A 115 3.47 8.91 -19.98
CA ILE A 115 3.78 8.51 -21.35
C ILE A 115 4.02 9.77 -22.17
N ILE A 116 5.01 9.74 -23.05
CA ILE A 116 5.30 10.81 -24.00
C ILE A 116 4.88 10.30 -25.38
N PHE A 117 3.87 10.95 -25.96
CA PHE A 117 3.39 10.69 -27.31
C PHE A 117 4.06 11.64 -28.30
N SER A 118 4.23 11.18 -29.54
CA SER A 118 4.71 12.00 -30.65
C SER A 118 3.59 12.90 -31.20
N GLN A 119 2.35 12.42 -31.16
CA GLN A 119 1.18 13.17 -31.59
C GLN A 119 0.48 13.88 -30.42
N ASP A 120 -0.11 15.04 -30.71
CA ASP A 120 -0.94 15.74 -29.73
C ASP A 120 -2.19 14.92 -29.42
N PRO A 121 -2.40 14.48 -28.16
CA PRO A 121 -3.65 13.82 -27.80
C PRO A 121 -4.85 14.78 -27.86
N GLY A 122 -4.67 16.09 -27.65
CA GLY A 122 -5.75 17.08 -27.66
C GLY A 122 -7.03 16.62 -26.93
N ASP A 123 -8.16 16.77 -27.63
CA ASP A 123 -9.49 16.28 -27.21
C ASP A 123 -9.80 14.85 -27.68
N ARG A 124 -8.82 14.15 -28.28
CA ARG A 124 -9.03 12.76 -28.70
C ARG A 124 -9.20 11.85 -27.49
N ALA A 125 -9.86 10.71 -27.72
CA ALA A 125 -10.01 9.69 -26.72
C ALA A 125 -8.64 9.08 -26.37
N LEU A 126 -8.29 9.13 -25.09
CA LEU A 126 -7.12 8.46 -24.54
C LEU A 126 -7.55 7.22 -23.78
N ARG A 127 -6.90 6.10 -24.06
CA ARG A 127 -7.11 4.85 -23.33
C ARG A 127 -5.82 4.45 -22.64
N ILE A 128 -5.79 4.58 -21.31
CA ILE A 128 -4.65 4.18 -20.49
C ILE A 128 -5.10 3.06 -19.55
N ARG A 129 -4.40 1.93 -19.58
CA ARG A 129 -4.68 0.78 -18.71
C ARG A 129 -3.43 -0.02 -18.42
N ALA A 130 -3.39 -0.66 -17.25
CA ALA A 130 -2.46 -1.75 -17.01
C ALA A 130 -2.80 -2.93 -17.93
N ILE A 131 -1.80 -3.49 -18.61
CA ILE A 131 -1.96 -4.61 -19.55
C ILE A 131 -1.23 -5.88 -19.11
N GLY A 132 -0.37 -5.79 -18.10
CA GLY A 132 0.35 -6.93 -17.56
C GLY A 132 1.07 -6.57 -16.26
N TYR A 133 1.38 -7.59 -15.48
CA TYR A 133 2.19 -7.53 -14.28
C TYR A 133 2.79 -8.91 -14.01
N THR A 134 3.76 -8.96 -13.11
CA THR A 134 4.34 -10.19 -12.56
C THR A 134 4.16 -10.23 -11.05
N ASP A 135 4.16 -11.43 -10.47
CA ASP A 135 4.24 -11.58 -9.02
C ASP A 135 5.62 -11.10 -8.51
N PRO A 136 5.66 -10.42 -7.36
CA PRO A 136 6.90 -9.87 -6.80
C PRO A 136 7.86 -10.92 -6.25
#